data_AF-A0AA88X8A2-F1
#
_entry.id   AF-A0AA88X8A2-F1
#
_cell.length_a   1.000
_cell.length_b   1.000
_cell.length_c   1.000
_cell.angle_alpha   90.00
_cell.angle_beta   90.00
_cell.angle_gamma   90.00
#
_symmetry.space_group_name_H-M   'P 1'
#
loop_
_entity.id
_entity.type
_entity.pdbx_description
1 polymer ?
#
loop_
_entity_poly.entity_id
_entity_poly.type
_entity_poly.pdbx_seq_one_letter_code
_entity_poly.pdbx_strand_id
1 'polypeptide(L)' 'MGLRSKLLVCATLECESKEEMMASMEKAKGEGADLVELCIDSMSFSHISEVEHLLKRRTLPSIVSFRLKVS' A
#
# COMPACT_ATOMS: atom_id res chain seq x y z
N MET A 1 20.33 -9.02 -19.02
CA MET A 1 19.99 -8.94 -17.57
C MET A 1 19.05 -10.08 -17.26
N GLY A 2 19.52 -11.12 -16.56
CA GLY A 2 18.70 -12.28 -16.24
C GLY A 2 17.62 -11.92 -15.22
N LEU A 3 16.41 -12.46 -15.41
CA LEU A 3 15.32 -12.33 -14.44
C LEU A 3 15.78 -12.99 -13.13
N ARG A 4 16.08 -12.19 -12.09
CA ARG A 4 16.23 -12.71 -10.72
C ARG A 4 14.84 -13.11 -10.25
N SER A 5 14.47 -14.35 -10.49
CA SER A 5 13.15 -14.91 -10.17
C SER A 5 13.05 -15.30 -8.70
N LYS A 6 13.14 -14.32 -7.78
CA LYS A 6 12.60 -14.48 -6.45
C LYS A 6 11.12 -14.07 -6.52
N LEU A 7 10.22 -15.03 -6.33
CA LEU A 7 8.80 -14.75 -6.19
C LEU A 7 8.62 -13.84 -4.97
N LEU A 8 7.87 -12.75 -5.13
CA LEU A 8 7.54 -11.83 -4.04
C LEU A 8 6.05 -11.91 -3.75
N VAL A 9 5.71 -11.91 -2.46
CA VAL A 9 4.33 -11.82 -1.99
C VAL A 9 3.95 -10.36 -1.81
N CYS A 10 2.95 -9.90 -2.57
CA CYS A 10 2.41 -8.55 -2.50
C CYS A 10 1.02 -8.58 -1.88
N ALA A 11 0.81 -7.85 -0.79
CA ALA A 11 -0.50 -7.67 -0.18
C ALA A 11 -1.15 -6.36 -0.66
N THR A 12 -2.35 -6.46 -1.25
CA THR A 12 -3.12 -5.28 -1.67
C THR A 12 -3.92 -4.73 -0.50
N LEU A 13 -3.77 -3.43 -0.24
CA LEU A 13 -4.42 -2.72 0.85
C LEU A 13 -5.44 -1.72 0.27
N GLU A 14 -6.71 -1.98 0.54
CA GLU A 14 -7.85 -1.14 0.20
C GLU A 14 -8.54 -0.74 1.51
N CYS A 15 -8.21 0.45 2.03
CA CYS A 15 -8.74 0.96 3.29
C CYS A 15 -9.30 2.38 3.10
N GLU A 16 -10.29 2.75 3.91
CA GLU A 16 -10.96 4.06 3.83
C GLU A 16 -10.18 5.16 4.55
N SER A 17 -9.39 4.81 5.57
CA SER A 17 -8.62 5.76 6.38
C SER A 17 -7.11 5.53 6.36
N LYS A 18 -6.34 6.58 6.67
CA LYS A 18 -4.86 6.52 6.80
C LYS A 18 -4.45 5.51 7.87
N GLU A 19 -5.16 5.51 8.99
CA GLU A 19 -4.89 4.71 10.17
C GLU A 19 -5.09 3.22 9.87
N GLU A 20 -6.17 2.86 9.20
CA GLU A 20 -6.42 1.49 8.74
C GLU A 20 -5.38 1.03 7.72
N MET A 21 -4.98 1.91 6.80
CA MET A 21 -3.95 1.62 5.82
C MET A 21 -2.61 1.31 6.50
N MET A 22 -2.22 2.09 7.53
CA MET A 22 -1.02 1.83 8.33
C MET A 22 -1.12 0.52 9.13
N ALA A 23 -2.25 0.28 9.79
CA ALA A 23 -2.45 -0.94 10.59
C ALA A 23 -2.42 -2.19 9.70
N SER A 24 -3.06 -2.13 8.53
CA SER A 24 -3.08 -3.22 7.55
C SER A 24 -1.69 -3.48 6.96
N MET A 25 -0.86 -2.45 6.81
CA MET A 25 0.53 -2.60 6.37
C MET A 25 1.39 -3.33 7.40
N GLU A 26 1.25 -2.99 8.69
CA GLU A 26 1.94 -3.72 9.76
C GLU A 26 1.45 -5.16 9.88
N LYS A 27 0.15 -5.39 9.72
CA LYS A 27 -0.42 -6.74 9.67
C LYS A 27 0.17 -7.55 8.51
N ALA A 28 0.19 -7.02 7.29
CA ALA A 28 0.75 -7.68 6.12
C ALA A 28 2.23 -8.06 6.32
N LYS A 29 3.00 -7.17 6.96
CA LYS A 29 4.38 -7.46 7.37
C LYS A 29 4.47 -8.61 8.37
N GLY A 30 3.62 -8.60 9.40
CA GLY A 30 3.55 -9.68 10.39
C GLY A 30 3.15 -11.03 9.79
N GLU A 31 2.35 -11.02 8.72
CA GLU A 31 1.90 -12.20 7.97
C GLU A 31 2.92 -12.67 6.91
N GLY A 32 4.03 -11.95 6.71
CA GLY A 32 5.14 -12.37 5.84
C GLY A 32 5.09 -11.84 4.40
N ALA A 33 4.33 -10.77 4.12
CA ALA A 33 4.39 -10.10 2.82
C ALA A 33 5.77 -9.46 2.57
N ASP A 34 6.27 -9.57 1.34
CA ASP A 34 7.52 -8.93 0.92
C ASP A 34 7.31 -7.45 0.57
N LEU A 35 6.12 -7.08 0.08
CA LEU A 35 5.70 -5.72 -0.26
C LEU A 35 4.19 -5.54 -0.15
N VAL A 36 3.75 -4.29 -0.25
CA VAL A 36 2.32 -3.93 -0.27
C VAL A 36 1.96 -3.09 -1.49
N GLU A 37 0.73 -3.21 -1.96
CA GLU A 37 0.11 -2.28 -2.90
C GLU A 37 -0.86 -1.39 -2.13
N LEU A 38 -0.63 -0.08 -2.15
CA LEU A 38 -1.48 0.93 -1.51
C LEU A 38 -2.46 1.47 -2.55
N CYS A 39 -3.71 1.03 -2.49
CA CYS A 39 -4.78 1.54 -3.34
C CYS A 39 -5.28 2.87 -2.78
N ILE A 40 -4.66 3.97 -3.19
CA ILE A 40 -4.98 5.29 -2.66
C ILE A 40 -6.35 5.79 -3.12
N ASP A 41 -6.94 5.22 -4.17
CA ASP A 41 -8.31 5.53 -4.61
C ASP A 41 -9.40 4.95 -3.68
N SER A 42 -9.07 4.01 -2.80
CA SER A 42 -10.00 3.54 -1.76
C SER A 42 -9.98 4.41 -0.51
N MET A 43 -8.93 5.22 -0.34
CA MET A 43 -8.73 6.03 0.86
C MET A 43 -9.46 7.36 0.73
N SER A 44 -10.24 7.71 1.74
CA SER A 44 -10.78 9.06 1.91
C SER A 44 -9.68 9.96 2.46
N PHE A 45 -9.31 10.99 1.70
CA PHE A 45 -8.38 12.03 2.16
C PHE A 45 -8.79 13.37 1.58
N SER A 46 -8.55 14.43 2.37
CA SER A 46 -8.88 15.80 1.99
C SER A 46 -7.66 16.55 1.45
N HIS A 47 -6.47 16.13 1.91
CA HIS A 47 -5.21 16.75 1.56
C HIS A 47 -4.18 15.72 1.13
N ILE A 48 -3.41 16.02 0.10
CA ILE A 48 -2.37 15.13 -0.41
C ILE A 48 -1.24 14.89 0.61
N SER A 49 -1.08 15.79 1.59
CA SER A 49 -0.17 15.63 2.72
C SER A 49 -0.45 14.38 3.56
N GLU A 50 -1.70 13.91 3.60
CA GLU A 50 -2.06 12.67 4.28
C GLU A 50 -1.43 11.45 3.60
N VAL A 51 -1.44 11.45 2.25
CA VAL A 51 -0.78 10.43 1.43
C VAL A 51 0.74 10.53 1.58
N GLU A 52 1.31 11.73 1.55
CA GLU A 52 2.76 11.89 1.78
C GLU A 52 3.20 11.36 3.15
N HIS A 53 2.41 11.63 4.19
CA HIS A 53 2.68 11.14 5.53
C HIS A 53 2.59 9.61 5.61
N LEU A 54 1.60 9.00 4.97
CA LEU A 54 1.50 7.56 4.82
C LEU A 54 2.75 6.98 4.14
N LEU A 55 3.18 7.58 3.02
CA LEU A 55 4.35 7.12 2.25
C LEU A 55 5.67 7.25 3.03
N LYS A 56 5.78 8.25 3.92
CA LYS A 56 6.96 8.41 4.80
C LYS A 56 7.01 7.38 5.94
N ARG A 57 5.87 6.80 6.33
CA ARG A 57 5.76 5.85 7.45
C ARG A 57 5.59 4.40 7.01
N ARG A 58 5.81 4.09 5.74
CA ARG A 58 5.68 2.75 5.19
C ARG A 58 6.63 1.77 5.89
N THR A 59 6.11 0.59 6.24
CA THR A 59 6.85 -0.44 6.99
C THR A 59 7.36 -1.57 6.11
N LEU A 60 6.87 -1.61 4.86
CA LEU A 60 7.29 -2.46 3.76
C LEU A 60 7.53 -1.61 2.49
N PRO A 61 8.33 -2.10 1.53
CA PRO A 61 8.32 -1.55 0.19
C PRO A 61 6.89 -1.48 -0.34
N SER A 62 6.54 -0.40 -1.06
CA SER A 62 5.16 -0.23 -1.52
C SER A 62 5.05 0.25 -2.96
N ILE A 63 4.11 -0.37 -3.66
CA ILE A 63 3.54 0.11 -4.92
C ILE A 63 2.39 1.04 -4.55
N VAL A 64 2.30 2.19 -5.20
CA VAL A 64 1.18 3.12 -5.02
C VAL A 64 0.32 3.05 -6.26
N SER A 65 -0.95 2.69 -6.08
CA SER A 65 -1.90 2.50 -7.16
C SER A 65 -3.07 3.46 -7.00
N PHE A 66 -3.44 4.13 -8.10
CA PHE A 66 -4.69 4.87 -8.20
C PHE A 66 -5.52 4.26 -9.32
N ARG A 67 -6.59 3.54 -8.97
CA ARG A 67 -7.44 2.84 -9.93
C ARG A 67 -8.62 3.73 -10.32
N LEU A 68 -8.71 4.04 -11.61
CA LEU A 68 -9.87 4.74 -12.16
C LEU A 68 -11.09 3.81 -12.11
N LYS A 69 -12.11 4.20 -11.35
CA LYS A 69 -13.44 3.57 -11.43
C LYS A 69 -14.15 4.16 -12.64
N VAL A 70 -14.19 3.40 -13.73
CA VAL A 70 -14.99 3.76 -14.91
C VAL A 70 -16.44 3.34 -14.61
N SER A 71 -17.33 4.32 -14.53
CA SER A 71 -18.78 4.15 -14.31
C SER A 71 -19.49 3.60 -15.53
#